data_AF-A0A954J5C1-F1
#
_entry.id   AF-A0A954J5C1-F1
#
_cell.length_a   1.000
_cell.length_b   1.000
_cell.length_c   1.000
_cell.angle_alpha   90.00
_cell.angle_beta   90.00
_cell.angle_gamma   90.00
#
_symmetry.space_group_name_H-M   'P 1'
#
loop_
_entity.id
_entity.type
_entity.pdbx_description
1 polymer ?
#
loop_
_entity_poly.entity_id
_entity_poly.type
_entity_poly.pdbx_seq_one_letter_code
_entity_poly.pdbx_strand_id
1 'polypeptide(L)'
;MSQSNDEENFEETNLESAEYRERLMRKLNCLIALLEVAMARVRKSLAGPEPDVNRLTRIRTNLQSTLEVCVRARTALERREALPKDLPATLADVSKQTTFEGMPKEDDSKVVRARGRNLPFGAQIEMSSREEHRKFERLGKITSQELADVDLEALTRQLQGF
;
A
#
# COMPACT_ATOMS: atom_id res chain seq x y z
N MET A 1 -34.37 10.01 20.04
CA MET A 1 -32.93 10.04 19.73
C MET A 1 -32.46 8.60 19.65
N SER A 2 -32.72 7.94 18.53
CA SER A 2 -32.43 6.52 18.35
C SER A 2 -30.97 6.38 17.95
N GLN A 3 -30.12 5.95 18.88
CA GLN A 3 -28.78 5.47 18.57
C GLN A 3 -28.94 4.06 18.02
N SER A 4 -29.03 3.91 16.70
CA SER A 4 -28.90 2.62 16.05
C SER A 4 -27.46 2.13 16.25
N ASN A 5 -27.31 1.14 17.13
CA ASN A 5 -26.13 0.27 17.16
C ASN A 5 -26.20 -0.58 15.89
N ASP A 6 -25.69 -0.03 14.78
CA ASP A 6 -25.30 -0.83 13.63
C ASP A 6 -24.00 -1.55 13.99
N GLU A 7 -24.09 -2.54 14.90
CA GLU A 7 -23.10 -3.63 14.97
C GLU A 7 -23.37 -4.56 13.77
N GLU A 8 -23.20 -4.02 12.57
CA GLU A 8 -23.04 -4.87 11.40
C GLU A 8 -21.79 -5.71 11.62
N ASN A 9 -21.94 -7.01 11.44
CA ASN A 9 -20.84 -7.96 11.46
C ASN A 9 -19.74 -7.42 10.55
N PHE A 10 -18.50 -7.40 11.03
CA PHE A 10 -17.39 -6.89 10.22
C PHE A 10 -17.23 -7.79 8.98
N GLU A 11 -17.52 -7.23 7.81
CA GLU A 11 -17.17 -7.81 6.51
C GLU A 11 -16.13 -6.92 5.82
N GLU A 12 -15.12 -7.52 5.18
CA GLU A 12 -14.03 -6.78 4.53
C GLU A 12 -14.53 -5.87 3.39
N THR A 13 -15.66 -6.25 2.78
CA THR A 13 -16.43 -5.47 1.79
C THR A 13 -16.98 -4.15 2.34
N ASN A 14 -17.24 -4.04 3.66
CA ASN A 14 -17.73 -2.79 4.27
C ASN A 14 -16.69 -1.66 4.20
N LEU A 15 -15.41 -1.99 4.02
CA LEU A 15 -14.34 -1.01 3.83
C LEU A 15 -14.42 -0.31 2.46
N GLU A 16 -15.23 -0.78 1.53
CA GLU A 16 -15.47 -0.10 0.24
C GLU A 16 -16.44 1.08 0.41
N SER A 17 -17.38 0.99 1.37
CA SER A 17 -18.33 2.05 1.69
C SER A 17 -17.64 3.29 2.26
N ALA A 18 -17.87 4.44 1.61
CA ALA A 18 -17.33 5.73 2.05
C ALA A 18 -17.83 6.14 3.43
N GLU A 19 -19.10 5.92 3.71
CA GLU A 19 -19.68 6.25 5.01
C GLU A 19 -19.11 5.39 6.15
N TYR A 20 -18.94 4.09 5.92
CA TYR A 20 -18.37 3.19 6.92
C TYR A 20 -16.93 3.58 7.25
N ARG A 21 -16.12 3.86 6.21
CA ARG A 21 -14.74 4.33 6.37
C ARG A 21 -14.66 5.64 7.14
N GLU A 22 -15.52 6.61 6.84
CA GLU A 22 -15.51 7.90 7.54
C GLU A 22 -15.88 7.73 9.02
N ARG A 23 -16.90 6.90 9.33
CA ARG A 23 -17.26 6.54 10.71
C ARG A 23 -16.09 5.85 11.42
N LEU A 24 -15.39 4.94 10.75
CA LEU A 24 -14.24 4.23 11.31
C LEU A 24 -13.04 5.17 11.53
N MET A 25 -12.76 6.09 10.59
CA MET A 25 -11.73 7.13 10.74
C MET A 25 -12.01 8.02 11.95
N ARG A 26 -13.27 8.46 12.13
CA ARG A 26 -13.68 9.21 13.33
C ARG A 26 -13.43 8.43 14.61
N LYS A 27 -13.83 7.15 14.65
CA LYS A 27 -13.56 6.25 15.80
C LYS A 27 -12.06 6.11 16.08
N LEU A 28 -11.23 5.91 15.05
CA LEU A 28 -9.77 5.80 15.19
C LEU A 28 -9.15 7.10 15.73
N ASN A 29 -9.55 8.27 15.20
CA ASN A 29 -9.03 9.56 15.65
C ASN A 29 -9.38 9.83 17.12
N CYS A 30 -10.62 9.55 17.54
CA CYS A 30 -11.01 9.66 18.94
C CYS A 30 -10.20 8.71 19.83
N LEU A 31 -10.01 7.46 19.41
CA LEU A 31 -9.25 6.48 20.19
C LEU A 31 -7.77 6.87 20.34
N ILE A 32 -7.13 7.34 19.26
CA ILE A 32 -5.76 7.85 19.29
C ILE A 32 -5.62 8.99 20.31
N ALA A 33 -6.52 9.97 20.28
CA ALA A 33 -6.49 11.10 21.22
C ALA A 33 -6.63 10.62 22.69
N LEU A 34 -7.54 9.67 22.95
CA LEU A 34 -7.71 9.09 24.29
C LEU A 34 -6.45 8.35 24.77
N LEU A 35 -5.80 7.59 23.90
CA LEU A 35 -4.56 6.87 24.23
C LEU A 35 -3.40 7.83 24.51
N GLU A 36 -3.28 8.93 23.75
CA GLU A 36 -2.29 9.97 24.00
C GLU A 36 -2.48 10.64 25.36
N VAL A 37 -3.73 10.98 25.71
CA VAL A 37 -4.08 11.55 27.02
C VAL A 37 -3.80 10.54 28.14
N ALA A 38 -4.15 9.26 27.95
CA ALA A 38 -3.85 8.20 28.92
C ALA A 38 -2.34 8.05 29.14
N MET A 39 -1.54 8.07 28.07
CA MET A 39 -0.09 8.06 28.15
C MET A 39 0.47 9.27 28.91
N ALA A 40 -0.04 10.48 28.63
CA ALA A 40 0.36 11.68 29.38
C ALA A 40 0.05 11.56 30.87
N ARG A 41 -1.12 10.99 31.21
CA ARG A 41 -1.50 10.72 32.60
C ARG A 41 -0.58 9.72 33.27
N VAL A 42 -0.21 8.63 32.60
CA VAL A 42 0.74 7.63 33.13
C VAL A 42 2.12 8.24 33.34
N ARG A 43 2.61 9.09 32.43
CA ARG A 43 3.88 9.82 32.60
C ARG A 43 3.83 10.75 33.82
N LYS A 44 2.72 11.45 34.03
CA LYS A 44 2.52 12.29 35.22
C LYS A 44 2.47 11.45 36.50
N SER A 45 1.80 10.30 36.49
CA SER A 45 1.77 9.37 37.62
C SER A 45 3.15 8.80 37.96
N LEU A 46 3.99 8.52 36.95
CA LEU A 46 5.38 8.09 37.14
C LEU A 46 6.28 9.17 37.77
N ALA A 47 5.95 10.44 37.57
CA ALA A 47 6.69 11.57 38.14
C ALA A 47 6.21 11.99 39.54
N GLY A 48 5.13 11.38 40.04
CA GLY A 48 4.60 11.64 41.38
C GLY A 48 5.43 10.98 42.48
N PRO A 49 5.12 11.27 43.77
CA PRO A 49 5.75 10.61 44.90
C PRO A 49 5.30 9.13 45.01
N GLU A 50 6.24 8.24 45.32
CA GLU A 50 6.05 6.78 45.45
C GLU A 50 5.27 6.11 44.30
N PRO A 51 5.72 6.24 43.04
CA PRO A 51 5.03 5.63 41.92
C PRO A 51 5.21 4.11 41.94
N ASP A 52 4.15 3.36 41.64
CA ASP A 52 4.24 1.95 41.28
C ASP A 52 4.86 1.83 39.87
N VAL A 53 6.19 1.94 39.83
CA VAL A 53 6.98 1.99 38.60
C VAL A 53 6.75 0.76 37.74
N ASN A 54 6.66 -0.43 38.34
CA ASN A 54 6.51 -1.68 37.61
C ASN A 54 5.16 -1.74 36.89
N ARG A 55 4.07 -1.44 37.61
CA ARG A 55 2.73 -1.43 37.02
C ARG A 55 2.58 -0.33 35.98
N LEU A 56 3.03 0.89 36.29
CA LEU A 56 2.91 2.03 35.38
C LEU A 56 3.75 1.87 34.11
N THR A 57 4.93 1.25 34.20
CA THR A 57 5.75 0.93 33.02
C THR A 57 5.05 -0.08 32.11
N ARG A 58 4.46 -1.15 32.68
CA ARG A 58 3.67 -2.12 31.89
C ARG A 58 2.46 -1.48 31.23
N ILE A 59 1.72 -0.65 31.97
CA ILE A 59 0.58 0.11 31.43
C ILE A 59 1.05 1.00 30.27
N ARG A 60 2.16 1.74 30.44
CA ARG A 60 2.72 2.59 29.39
C ARG A 60 3.06 1.77 28.14
N THR A 61 3.72 0.63 28.28
CA THR A 61 4.05 -0.25 27.15
C THR A 61 2.80 -0.71 26.41
N ASN A 62 1.77 -1.17 27.13
CA ASN A 62 0.52 -1.61 26.50
C ASN A 62 -0.19 -0.47 25.76
N LEU A 63 -0.29 0.71 26.38
CA LEU A 63 -0.88 1.89 25.74
C LEU A 63 -0.12 2.31 24.49
N GLN A 64 1.22 2.27 24.54
CA GLN A 64 2.09 2.58 23.40
C GLN A 64 1.87 1.58 22.25
N SER A 65 1.87 0.27 22.54
CA SER A 65 1.62 -0.75 21.51
C SER A 65 0.24 -0.62 20.87
N THR A 66 -0.81 -0.34 21.66
CA THR A 66 -2.16 -0.10 21.12
C THR A 66 -2.20 1.16 20.26
N LEU A 67 -1.56 2.25 20.69
CA LEU A 67 -1.48 3.50 19.93
C LEU A 67 -0.81 3.27 18.57
N GLU A 68 0.30 2.54 18.52
CA GLU A 68 0.98 2.19 17.28
C GLU A 68 0.10 1.39 16.31
N VAL A 69 -0.72 0.47 16.82
CA VAL A 69 -1.70 -0.26 16.01
C VAL A 69 -2.76 0.70 15.46
N CYS A 70 -3.33 1.58 16.29
CA CYS A 70 -4.34 2.55 15.85
C CYS A 70 -3.81 3.53 14.80
N VAL A 71 -2.58 4.02 14.97
CA VAL A 71 -1.93 4.93 13.99
C VAL A 71 -1.70 4.21 12.67
N ARG A 72 -1.20 2.97 12.70
CA ARG A 72 -1.03 2.16 11.47
C ARG A 72 -2.37 1.90 10.77
N ALA A 73 -3.41 1.57 11.53
CA ALA A 73 -4.75 1.36 11.00
C ALA A 73 -5.29 2.65 10.33
N ARG A 74 -5.08 3.81 10.96
CA ARG A 74 -5.45 5.12 10.37
C ARG A 74 -4.74 5.35 9.04
N THR A 75 -3.42 5.17 8.99
CA THR A 75 -2.65 5.34 7.75
C THR A 75 -3.07 4.36 6.65
N ALA A 76 -3.39 3.12 7.00
CA ALA A 76 -3.90 2.14 6.03
C ALA A 76 -5.26 2.56 5.47
N LEU A 77 -6.13 3.13 6.31
CA LEU A 77 -7.45 3.60 5.93
C LEU A 77 -7.38 4.87 5.07
N GLU A 78 -6.51 5.82 5.41
CA GLU A 78 -6.22 7.04 4.62
C GLU A 78 -5.68 6.71 3.23
N ARG A 79 -4.76 5.72 3.11
CA ARG A 79 -4.23 5.28 1.81
C ARG A 79 -5.31 4.71 0.90
N ARG A 80 -6.31 4.02 1.47
CA ARG A 80 -7.45 3.50 0.70
C ARG A 80 -8.39 4.61 0.24
N GLU A 81 -8.53 5.69 1.02
CA GLU A 81 -9.25 6.89 0.58
C GLU A 81 -8.49 7.68 -0.49
N ALA A 82 -7.16 7.77 -0.36
CA ALA A 82 -6.31 8.49 -1.27
C ALA A 82 -5.96 7.66 -2.53
N LEU A 83 -6.98 7.29 -3.31
CA LEU A 83 -6.74 7.04 -4.73
C LEU A 83 -6.26 8.37 -5.35
N PRO A 84 -5.10 8.39 -6.04
CA PRO A 84 -4.64 9.59 -6.75
C PRO A 84 -5.76 10.15 -7.62
N LYS A 85 -6.07 11.44 -7.49
CA LYS A 85 -7.14 12.08 -8.29
C LYS A 85 -6.82 12.03 -9.80
N ASP A 86 -5.55 11.86 -10.14
CA ASP A 86 -5.06 11.74 -11.52
C ASP A 86 -5.06 10.29 -12.04
N LEU A 87 -5.39 9.29 -11.20
CA LEU A 87 -5.37 7.88 -11.59
C LEU A 87 -6.19 7.57 -12.87
N PRO A 88 -7.38 8.16 -13.10
CA PRO A 88 -8.12 7.91 -14.33
C PRO A 88 -7.40 8.45 -15.57
N ALA A 89 -6.70 9.58 -15.47
CA ALA A 89 -5.97 10.18 -16.58
C ALA A 89 -4.71 9.38 -16.92
N THR A 90 -3.93 8.99 -15.89
CA THR A 90 -2.72 8.18 -16.09
C THR A 90 -3.05 6.76 -16.55
N LEU A 91 -4.13 6.14 -16.03
CA LEU A 91 -4.57 4.82 -16.48
C LEU A 91 -5.21 4.87 -17.87
N ALA A 92 -5.95 5.92 -18.22
CA ALA A 92 -6.48 6.09 -19.58
C ALA A 92 -5.36 6.28 -20.61
N ASP A 93 -4.29 6.99 -20.28
CA ASP A 93 -3.12 7.12 -21.15
C ASP A 93 -2.35 5.80 -21.29
N VAL A 94 -2.25 4.99 -20.24
CA VAL A 94 -1.67 3.63 -20.29
C VAL A 94 -2.56 2.66 -21.07
N SER A 95 -3.88 2.77 -20.94
CA SER A 95 -4.84 1.91 -21.67
C SER A 95 -4.88 2.25 -23.16
N LYS A 96 -4.79 3.54 -23.53
CA LYS A 96 -4.63 4.00 -24.92
C LYS A 96 -3.28 3.60 -25.53
N GLN A 97 -2.25 3.40 -24.72
CA GLN A 97 -0.96 2.86 -25.17
C GLN A 97 -0.96 1.34 -25.37
N THR A 98 -1.93 0.62 -24.80
CA THR A 98 -2.04 -0.85 -24.92
C THR A 98 -3.07 -1.29 -25.95
N THR A 99 -3.95 -0.41 -26.42
CA THR A 99 -4.68 -0.61 -27.68
C THR A 99 -3.69 -0.51 -28.85
N PHE A 100 -3.14 -1.67 -29.20
CA PHE A 100 -2.33 -1.93 -30.37
C PHE A 100 -3.22 -1.87 -31.63
N GLU A 101 -3.74 -0.68 -31.96
CA GLU A 101 -4.38 -0.42 -33.25
C GLU A 101 -3.33 0.17 -34.20
N GLY A 102 -2.90 -0.67 -35.15
CA GLY A 102 -2.14 -0.24 -36.33
C GLY A 102 -0.64 -0.56 -36.28
N MET A 103 -0.26 -1.79 -36.62
CA MET A 103 1.03 -2.04 -37.26
C MET A 103 0.92 -1.66 -38.74
N PRO A 104 1.57 -0.59 -39.24
CA PRO A 104 2.03 -0.61 -40.61
C PRO A 104 3.23 -1.57 -40.68
N LYS A 105 3.13 -2.57 -41.56
CA LYS A 105 4.32 -3.23 -42.09
C LYS A 105 5.12 -2.15 -42.82
N GLU A 106 6.37 -1.90 -42.42
CA GLU A 106 7.54 -1.99 -43.29
C GLU A 106 8.83 -1.36 -42.71
N ASP A 107 9.92 -2.05 -43.04
CA ASP A 107 11.31 -1.65 -43.25
C ASP A 107 12.33 -1.63 -42.10
N ASP A 108 13.30 -2.54 -42.23
CA ASP A 108 14.33 -2.98 -41.27
C ASP A 108 15.54 -2.03 -41.14
N SER A 109 15.39 -0.77 -41.58
CA SER A 109 16.52 0.13 -41.77
C SER A 109 16.24 1.52 -41.24
N LYS A 110 16.18 1.68 -39.91
CA LYS A 110 16.55 2.89 -39.15
C LYS A 110 16.10 2.76 -37.69
N VAL A 111 16.98 2.27 -36.82
CA VAL A 111 16.83 2.40 -35.36
C VAL A 111 17.08 3.86 -34.98
N VAL A 112 16.12 4.73 -35.28
CA VAL A 112 16.06 6.07 -34.71
C VAL A 112 15.75 5.90 -33.24
N ARG A 113 16.72 6.30 -32.42
CA ARG A 113 16.64 6.42 -30.97
C ARG A 113 15.36 7.16 -30.57
N ALA A 114 14.29 6.42 -30.31
CA ALA A 114 13.10 6.93 -29.65
C ALA A 114 13.48 7.22 -28.20
N ARG A 115 13.99 8.44 -27.99
CA ARG A 115 14.20 9.09 -26.71
C ARG A 115 12.92 9.01 -25.88
N GLY A 116 13.06 8.61 -24.62
CA GLY A 116 12.18 9.05 -23.54
C GLY A 116 10.74 8.55 -23.59
N ARG A 117 10.53 7.23 -23.61
CA ARG A 117 9.33 6.70 -22.95
C ARG A 117 9.57 6.85 -21.44
N ASN A 118 9.09 7.95 -20.87
CA ASN A 118 9.11 8.18 -19.43
C ASN A 118 8.26 7.07 -18.78
N LEU A 119 8.94 6.03 -18.35
CA LEU A 119 8.38 5.02 -17.46
C LEU A 119 7.84 5.74 -16.21
N PRO A 120 6.64 5.40 -15.73
CA PRO A 120 6.04 6.04 -14.56
C PRO A 120 6.96 5.94 -13.34
N PHE A 121 6.78 6.83 -12.38
CA PHE A 121 7.54 6.81 -11.12
C PHE A 121 7.36 5.45 -10.45
N GLY A 122 8.46 4.71 -10.24
CA GLY A 122 8.49 3.34 -9.73
C GLY A 122 8.63 2.22 -10.78
N ALA A 123 8.55 2.52 -12.08
CA ALA A 123 8.83 1.56 -13.15
C ALA A 123 10.33 1.50 -13.55
N GLN A 124 11.15 2.33 -12.92
CA GLN A 124 12.61 2.19 -12.97
C GLN A 124 13.00 1.12 -11.95
N ILE A 125 13.59 0.03 -12.43
CA ILE A 125 14.18 -0.98 -11.54
C ILE A 125 15.35 -0.30 -10.83
N GLU A 126 15.22 -0.09 -9.52
CA GLU A 126 16.32 0.36 -8.68
C GLU A 126 17.32 -0.79 -8.55
N MET A 127 18.34 -0.80 -9.42
CA MET A 127 19.39 -1.82 -9.40
C MET A 127 20.15 -1.70 -8.07
N SER A 128 20.04 -2.72 -7.23
CA SER A 128 20.65 -2.75 -5.89
C SER A 128 22.16 -2.98 -5.95
N SER A 129 22.71 -3.43 -7.11
CA SER A 129 24.14 -3.67 -7.32
C SER A 129 24.60 -3.53 -8.80
N ARG A 130 25.90 -3.26 -9.02
CA ARG A 130 26.53 -3.29 -10.36
C ARG A 130 26.50 -4.67 -11.00
N GLU A 131 26.50 -5.73 -10.19
CA GLU A 131 26.40 -7.11 -10.68
C GLU A 131 25.00 -7.41 -11.21
N GLU A 132 23.98 -6.90 -10.52
CA GLU A 132 22.60 -6.95 -10.94
C GLU A 132 22.42 -6.23 -12.29
N HIS A 133 23.00 -5.04 -12.43
CA HIS A 133 22.99 -4.30 -13.70
C HIS A 133 23.49 -5.12 -14.88
N ARG A 134 24.65 -5.76 -14.74
CA ARG A 134 25.22 -6.64 -15.78
C ARG A 134 24.35 -7.85 -16.07
N LYS A 135 23.70 -8.42 -15.05
CA LYS A 135 22.81 -9.57 -15.21
C LYS A 135 21.59 -9.20 -16.05
N PHE A 136 20.94 -8.09 -15.73
CA PHE A 136 19.77 -7.62 -16.49
C PHE A 136 20.13 -7.15 -17.90
N GLU A 137 21.31 -6.55 -18.10
CA GLU A 137 21.79 -6.26 -19.46
C GLU A 137 21.93 -7.52 -20.33
N ARG A 138 22.36 -8.64 -19.74
CA ARG A 138 22.48 -9.93 -20.46
C ARG A 138 21.14 -10.60 -20.75
N LEU A 139 20.13 -10.39 -19.89
CA LEU A 139 18.81 -11.00 -20.04
C LEU A 139 17.98 -10.35 -21.16
N GLY A 140 18.28 -9.10 -21.51
CA GLY A 140 17.57 -8.41 -22.59
C GLY A 140 16.11 -8.09 -22.25
N LYS A 141 15.31 -7.80 -23.27
CA LYS A 141 13.89 -7.47 -23.10
C LYS A 141 13.08 -8.76 -23.08
N ILE A 142 12.11 -8.84 -22.17
CA ILE A 142 11.12 -9.93 -22.16
C ILE A 142 10.31 -9.85 -23.45
N THR A 143 10.25 -10.95 -24.18
CA THR A 143 9.50 -11.03 -25.44
C THR A 143 8.08 -11.53 -25.22
N SER A 144 7.16 -11.21 -26.14
CA SER A 144 5.78 -11.70 -26.07
C SER A 144 5.69 -13.23 -26.16
N GLN A 145 6.66 -13.86 -26.85
CA GLN A 145 6.74 -15.31 -26.95
C GLN A 145 7.09 -15.94 -25.60
N GLU A 146 8.07 -15.37 -24.88
CA GLU A 146 8.42 -15.82 -23.53
C GLU A 146 7.23 -15.71 -22.55
N LEU A 147 6.37 -14.70 -22.70
CA LEU A 147 5.16 -14.58 -21.88
C LEU A 147 4.10 -15.63 -22.23
N ALA A 148 3.96 -15.95 -23.52
CA ALA A 148 3.00 -16.94 -23.99
C ALA A 148 3.39 -18.37 -23.60
N ASP A 149 4.70 -18.64 -23.52
CA ASP A 149 5.25 -19.95 -23.18
C ASP A 149 5.30 -20.21 -21.66
N VAL A 150 4.95 -19.22 -20.83
CA VAL A 150 4.90 -19.37 -19.37
C VAL A 150 3.62 -20.07 -18.93
N ASP A 151 3.77 -21.23 -18.30
CA ASP A 151 2.69 -21.92 -17.60
C ASP A 151 2.36 -21.21 -16.28
N LEU A 152 1.34 -20.36 -16.33
CA LEU A 152 0.87 -19.60 -15.18
C LEU A 152 0.29 -20.51 -14.07
N GLU A 153 -0.32 -21.64 -14.41
CA GLU A 153 -0.91 -22.55 -13.42
C GLU A 153 0.17 -23.30 -12.63
N ALA A 154 1.25 -23.73 -13.29
CA ALA A 154 2.42 -24.28 -12.62
C ALA A 154 3.07 -23.25 -11.70
N LEU A 155 3.22 -22.00 -12.17
CA LEU A 155 3.79 -20.91 -11.38
C LEU A 155 2.95 -20.60 -10.13
N THR A 156 1.62 -20.54 -10.27
CA THR A 156 0.71 -20.32 -9.13
C THR A 156 0.84 -21.42 -8.09
N ARG A 157 0.89 -22.69 -8.50
CA ARG A 157 1.08 -23.83 -7.57
C ARG A 157 2.38 -23.70 -6.78
N GLN A 158 3.48 -23.40 -7.45
CA GLN A 158 4.79 -23.25 -6.82
C GLN A 158 4.83 -22.11 -5.80
N LEU A 159 4.18 -20.98 -6.09
CA LEU A 159 4.14 -19.82 -5.19
C LEU A 159 3.21 -20.04 -3.98
N GLN A 160 2.20 -20.88 -4.12
CA GLN A 160 1.28 -21.25 -3.04
C GLN A 160 1.79 -22.41 -2.17
N GLY A 161 2.94 -22.99 -2.51
CA GLY A 161 3.59 -24.05 -1.70
C GLY A 161 2.93 -25.43 -1.82
N PHE A 162 2.24 -25.71 -2.92
CA PHE A 162 1.70 -27.04 -3.25
C PHE A 162 2.64 -27.84 -4.15
#